data_AF-A0A3B3UXZ0-F1
#
_entry.id   AF-A0A3B3UXZ0-F1
#
_cell.length_a   1.000
_cell.length_b   1.000
_cell.length_c   1.000
_cell.angle_alpha   90.00
_cell.angle_beta   90.00
_cell.angle_gamma   90.00
#
_symmetry.space_group_name_H-M   'P 1'
#
loop_
_entity.id
_entity.type
_entity.pdbx_description
1 polymer ?
#
loop_
_entity_poly.entity_id
_entity_poly.type
_entity_poly.pdbx_seq_one_letter_code
_entity_poly.pdbx_strand_id
1 'polypeptide(L)'
;MAAGLLLLVCAGGLLLPAEAQDSYNQLPTAVRAGVDLALEQLTSHASVKHHFRFLKSVEKKERDEGFGVLYLYHNFHLRPTRCAKGTPASDSRVCHFRNDRPVMDCAVCYKTVNEQIETTPEPYVHCIQRPRLTAVKLSSFWF
;
A
#
# COMPACT_ATOMS: atom_id res chain seq x y z
N MET A 1 22.29 -15.61 -57.20
CA MET A 1 22.49 -14.33 -56.48
C MET A 1 21.52 -14.34 -55.31
N ALA A 2 22.05 -14.49 -54.09
CA ALA A 2 21.29 -14.80 -52.88
C ALA A 2 20.50 -13.57 -52.42
N ALA A 3 19.22 -13.54 -52.75
CA ALA A 3 18.27 -12.59 -52.22
C ALA A 3 17.83 -13.03 -50.82
N GLY A 4 17.79 -12.08 -49.87
CA GLY A 4 17.07 -12.26 -48.60
C GLY A 4 17.95 -12.51 -47.38
N LEU A 5 19.03 -11.73 -47.19
CA LEU A 5 19.70 -11.67 -45.89
C LEU A 5 18.88 -10.79 -44.92
N LEU A 6 18.11 -11.45 -44.04
CA LEU A 6 17.91 -11.12 -42.63
C LEU A 6 17.53 -9.66 -42.26
N LEU A 7 16.25 -9.31 -42.46
CA LEU A 7 15.58 -8.20 -41.74
C LEU A 7 14.87 -8.75 -40.48
N LEU A 8 15.62 -9.26 -39.52
CA LEU A 8 15.09 -9.65 -38.22
C LEU A 8 16.04 -9.18 -37.12
N VAL A 9 15.45 -8.73 -36.01
CA VAL A 9 16.08 -8.22 -34.79
C VAL A 9 16.30 -6.70 -34.75
N CYS A 10 15.22 -5.94 -35.02
CA CYS A 10 14.98 -4.64 -34.35
C CYS A 10 13.70 -4.74 -33.52
N ALA A 11 13.75 -5.55 -32.46
CA ALA A 11 12.77 -5.52 -31.38
C ALA A 11 13.46 -5.80 -30.05
N GLY A 12 14.60 -5.13 -29.82
CA GLY A 12 15.05 -4.85 -28.47
C GLY A 12 14.06 -3.87 -27.87
N GLY A 13 12.91 -4.37 -27.40
CA GLY A 13 11.99 -3.61 -26.60
C GLY A 13 12.80 -2.98 -25.49
N LEU A 14 12.89 -1.66 -25.53
CA LEU A 14 13.47 -0.85 -24.49
C LEU A 14 12.71 -1.22 -23.21
N LEU A 15 13.24 -2.16 -22.42
CA LEU A 15 12.87 -2.31 -21.03
C LEU A 15 13.43 -1.07 -20.33
N LEU A 16 12.79 0.07 -20.61
CA LEU A 16 12.84 1.20 -19.70
C LEU A 16 12.51 0.58 -18.34
N PRO A 17 13.31 0.85 -17.29
CA PRO A 17 12.81 0.60 -15.97
C PRO A 17 11.48 1.36 -15.94
N ALA A 18 10.39 0.63 -15.80
CA ALA A 18 9.19 1.21 -15.27
C ALA A 18 9.63 1.69 -13.89
N GLU A 19 10.14 2.93 -13.83
CA GLU A 19 10.14 3.76 -12.65
C GLU A 19 8.75 3.54 -12.09
N ALA A 20 8.69 2.66 -11.09
CA ALA A 20 7.45 2.06 -10.66
C ALA A 20 6.56 3.21 -10.24
N GLN A 21 5.56 3.55 -11.06
CA GLN A 21 4.51 4.47 -10.68
C GLN A 21 4.06 4.01 -9.30
N ASP A 22 4.34 4.80 -8.26
CA ASP A 22 4.15 4.38 -6.88
C ASP A 22 2.72 3.84 -6.78
N SER A 23 2.55 2.57 -6.38
CA SER A 23 1.22 1.93 -6.38
C SER A 23 0.21 2.72 -5.54
N TYR A 24 0.71 3.55 -4.63
CA TYR A 24 -0.05 4.56 -3.90
C TYR A 24 -0.70 5.63 -4.80
N ASN A 25 0.04 6.16 -5.79
CA ASN A 25 -0.44 7.19 -6.70
C ASN A 25 -1.54 6.68 -7.66
N GLN A 26 -1.67 5.37 -7.80
CA GLN A 26 -2.71 4.72 -8.59
C GLN A 26 -4.01 4.50 -7.79
N LEU A 27 -3.99 4.73 -6.47
CA LEU A 27 -5.19 4.58 -5.65
C LEU A 27 -6.20 5.71 -5.94
N PRO A 28 -7.50 5.39 -6.01
CA PRO A 28 -8.56 6.41 -6.00
C PRO A 28 -8.45 7.32 -4.76
N THR A 29 -8.88 8.57 -4.88
CA THR A 29 -8.77 9.60 -3.83
C THR A 29 -9.32 9.13 -2.49
N ALA A 30 -10.56 8.62 -2.47
CA ALA A 30 -11.20 8.15 -1.25
C ALA A 30 -10.40 7.00 -0.60
N VAL A 31 -9.98 6.00 -1.39
CA VAL A 31 -9.17 4.86 -0.92
C VAL A 31 -7.83 5.31 -0.35
N ARG A 32 -7.19 6.28 -1.01
CA ARG A 32 -5.91 6.87 -0.58
C ARG A 32 -6.04 7.54 0.79
N ALA A 33 -7.12 8.27 1.03
CA ALA A 33 -7.37 8.90 2.33
C ALA A 33 -7.40 7.88 3.48
N GLY A 34 -7.96 6.68 3.24
CA GLY A 34 -7.91 5.58 4.22
C GLY A 34 -6.50 5.07 4.51
N VAL A 35 -5.63 5.02 3.49
CA VAL A 35 -4.21 4.66 3.66
C VAL A 35 -3.47 5.73 4.46
N ASP A 36 -3.75 7.00 4.17
CA ASP A 36 -3.15 8.14 4.88
C ASP A 36 -3.54 8.15 6.35
N LEU A 37 -4.82 7.89 6.65
CA LEU A 37 -5.31 7.76 8.02
C LEU A 37 -4.59 6.65 8.79
N ALA A 38 -4.40 5.49 8.17
CA ALA A 38 -3.65 4.39 8.80
C ALA A 38 -2.17 4.73 9.02
N LEU A 39 -1.55 5.45 8.08
CA LEU A 39 -0.17 5.92 8.22
C LEU A 39 -0.04 6.95 9.35
N GLU A 40 -0.98 7.88 9.47
CA GLU A 40 -1.02 8.86 10.55
C GLU A 40 -1.12 8.16 11.92
N GLN A 41 -2.09 7.26 12.08
CA GLN A 41 -2.25 6.53 13.34
C GLN A 41 -1.05 5.64 13.65
N LEU A 42 -0.52 4.90 12.67
CA LEU A 42 0.67 4.07 12.86
C LEU A 42 1.87 4.92 13.26
N THR A 43 2.10 6.04 12.56
CA THR A 43 3.24 6.91 12.85
C THR A 43 3.06 7.68 14.15
N SER A 44 1.86 7.89 14.68
CA SER A 44 1.64 8.46 16.01
C SER A 44 2.24 7.59 17.13
N HIS A 45 2.32 6.27 16.93
CA HIS A 45 2.77 5.34 17.95
C HIS A 45 4.27 5.52 18.28
N ALA A 46 4.61 5.58 19.58
CA ALA A 46 5.97 5.88 20.04
C ALA A 46 7.01 4.81 19.65
N SER A 47 6.59 3.54 19.53
CA SER A 47 7.50 2.45 19.13
C SER A 47 7.88 2.46 17.64
N VAL A 48 7.16 3.24 16.82
CA VAL A 48 7.43 3.34 15.38
C VAL A 48 8.62 4.27 15.14
N LYS A 49 9.72 3.70 14.64
CA LYS A 49 10.98 4.42 14.38
C LYS A 49 11.23 4.76 12.91
N HIS A 50 10.53 4.07 12.00
CA HIS A 50 10.77 4.18 10.57
C HIS A 50 9.56 4.76 9.85
N HIS A 51 9.82 5.43 8.75
CA HIS A 51 8.79 5.83 7.81
C HIS A 51 8.20 4.58 7.14
N PHE A 52 6.88 4.56 6.96
CA PHE A 52 6.18 3.48 6.26
C PHE A 52 5.63 4.01 4.93
N ARG A 53 5.58 3.14 3.92
CA ARG A 53 4.99 3.45 2.61
C ARG A 53 4.01 2.36 2.22
N PHE A 54 2.98 2.75 1.48
CA PHE A 54 2.04 1.81 0.88
C PHE A 54 2.78 0.83 -0.03
N LEU A 55 2.52 -0.46 0.15
CA LEU A 55 3.11 -1.52 -0.67
C LEU A 55 2.11 -2.00 -1.71
N LYS A 56 0.91 -2.40 -1.27
CA LYS A 56 -0.15 -2.92 -2.14
C LYS A 56 -1.49 -3.04 -1.41
N SER A 57 -2.57 -3.03 -2.18
CA SER A 57 -3.90 -3.48 -1.72
C SER A 57 -3.97 -5.01 -1.68
N VAL A 58 -4.73 -5.54 -0.72
CA VAL A 58 -5.02 -6.97 -0.56
C VAL A 58 -6.49 -7.22 -0.88
N GLU A 59 -7.39 -6.48 -0.26
CA GLU A 59 -8.83 -6.60 -0.44
C GLU A 59 -9.47 -5.22 -0.40
N LYS A 60 -10.48 -5.01 -1.24
CA LYS A 60 -11.27 -3.77 -1.26
C LYS A 60 -12.74 -4.13 -1.40
N LYS A 61 -13.58 -3.55 -0.55
CA LYS A 61 -15.04 -3.64 -0.65
C LYS A 61 -15.62 -2.24 -0.54
N GLU A 62 -16.58 -1.95 -1.40
CA GLU A 62 -17.20 -0.64 -1.49
C GLU A 62 -18.71 -0.82 -1.57
N ARG A 63 -19.46 0.03 -0.86
CA ARG A 63 -20.91 0.10 -0.98
C ARG A 63 -21.32 1.56 -1.16
N ASP A 64 -21.79 1.86 -2.35
CA ASP A 64 -22.36 3.16 -2.71
C ASP A 64 -23.82 3.21 -2.23
N GLU A 65 -24.16 4.23 -1.44
CA GLU A 65 -25.51 4.48 -0.92
C GLU A 65 -26.16 5.69 -1.63
N GLY A 66 -25.52 6.23 -2.67
CA GLY A 66 -25.97 7.40 -3.41
C GLY A 66 -25.66 8.71 -2.69
N PHE A 67 -25.97 9.83 -3.36
CA PHE A 67 -25.80 11.19 -2.82
C PHE A 67 -24.37 11.48 -2.31
N GLY A 68 -23.37 10.87 -2.93
CA GLY A 68 -21.97 11.00 -2.55
C GLY A 68 -21.58 10.23 -1.28
N VAL A 69 -22.45 9.36 -0.76
CA VAL A 69 -22.18 8.52 0.41
C VAL A 69 -21.62 7.17 -0.01
N LEU A 70 -20.42 6.83 0.48
CA LEU A 70 -19.74 5.58 0.17
C LEU A 70 -19.17 4.94 1.44
N TYR A 71 -19.46 3.67 1.67
CA TYR A 71 -18.80 2.87 2.70
C TYR A 71 -17.65 2.10 2.09
N LEU A 72 -16.47 2.21 2.68
CA LEU A 72 -15.22 1.62 2.19
C LEU A 72 -14.61 0.71 3.24
N TYR A 73 -14.30 -0.51 2.85
CA TYR A 73 -13.37 -1.39 3.56
C TYR A 73 -12.15 -1.64 2.67
N HIS A 74 -10.96 -1.43 3.21
CA HIS A 74 -9.71 -1.60 2.49
C HIS A 74 -8.69 -2.31 3.38
N ASN A 75 -8.29 -3.51 2.97
CA ASN A 75 -7.12 -4.20 3.50
C ASN A 75 -5.93 -3.94 2.57
N PHE A 76 -4.81 -3.50 3.13
CA PHE A 76 -3.58 -3.24 2.41
C PHE A 76 -2.34 -3.49 3.28
N HIS A 77 -1.21 -3.61 2.60
CA HIS A 77 0.08 -3.73 3.26
C HIS A 77 0.85 -2.40 3.25
N LEU A 78 1.44 -2.08 4.39
CA LEU A 78 2.47 -1.05 4.51
C LEU A 78 3.84 -1.71 4.70
N ARG A 79 4.88 -1.14 4.11
CA ARG A 79 6.25 -1.61 4.27
C ARG A 79 7.13 -0.51 4.85
N PRO A 80 7.94 -0.80 5.88
CA PRO A 80 8.88 0.18 6.41
C PRO A 80 9.95 0.52 5.36
N THR A 81 10.46 1.75 5.43
CA THR A 81 11.56 2.22 4.59
C THR A 81 12.85 2.31 5.41
N ARG A 82 13.93 2.70 4.75
CA ARG A 82 15.21 3.02 5.42
C ARG A 82 15.19 4.37 6.13
N CYS A 83 14.21 5.23 5.85
CA CYS A 83 14.10 6.56 6.43
C CYS A 83 13.58 6.51 7.86
N ALA A 84 13.99 7.51 8.66
CA ALA A 84 13.47 7.71 10.00
C ALA A 84 12.01 8.20 9.95
N LYS A 85 11.26 7.97 11.03
CA LYS A 85 9.94 8.59 11.23
C LYS A 85 10.08 10.12 11.14
N GLY A 86 9.14 10.79 10.48
CA GLY A 86 9.13 12.24 10.31
C GLY A 86 9.86 12.78 9.08
N THR A 87 10.49 11.93 8.25
CA THR A 87 11.01 12.35 6.95
C THR A 87 9.85 12.81 6.04
N PRO A 88 9.84 14.05 5.54
CA PRO A 88 8.76 14.56 4.70
C PRO A 88 8.69 13.84 3.34
N ALA A 89 7.46 13.39 3.03
CA ALA A 89 6.93 12.87 1.76
C ALA A 89 7.80 11.91 0.91
N SER A 90 7.49 10.62 1.10
CA SER A 90 6.99 9.67 0.08
C SER A 90 7.76 9.37 -1.21
N ASP A 91 8.84 10.07 -1.56
CA ASP A 91 9.55 9.74 -2.79
C ASP A 91 10.21 8.37 -2.66
N SER A 92 9.80 7.45 -3.53
CA SER A 92 10.34 6.11 -3.62
C SER A 92 11.83 6.09 -3.93
N ARG A 93 12.33 7.14 -4.59
CA ARG A 93 13.73 7.36 -4.95
C ARG A 93 14.57 7.75 -3.74
N VAL A 94 13.97 8.38 -2.73
CA VAL A 94 14.66 8.84 -1.51
C VAL A 94 14.50 7.81 -0.39
N CYS A 95 13.28 7.32 -0.16
CA CYS A 95 12.95 6.40 0.93
C CYS A 95 12.61 5.01 0.40
N HIS A 96 13.66 4.27 0.05
CA HIS A 96 13.53 2.88 -0.39
C HIS A 96 13.00 1.95 0.70
N PHE A 97 12.26 0.93 0.27
CA PHE A 97 11.75 -0.11 1.15
C PHE A 97 12.86 -0.87 1.86
N ARG A 98 12.58 -1.28 3.10
CA ARG A 98 13.41 -2.19 3.88
C ARG A 98 12.84 -3.60 3.80
N ASN A 99 13.66 -4.54 3.32
CA ASN A 99 13.27 -5.94 3.16
C ASN A 99 13.62 -6.82 4.38
N ASP A 100 14.40 -6.29 5.32
CA ASP A 100 14.85 -6.95 6.55
C ASP A 100 13.76 -7.00 7.64
N ARG A 101 12.64 -6.31 7.46
CA ARG A 101 11.52 -6.28 8.42
C ARG A 101 10.23 -6.81 7.81
N PRO A 102 9.32 -7.35 8.65
CA PRO A 102 7.99 -7.70 8.22
C PRO A 102 7.20 -6.48 7.73
N VAL A 103 6.19 -6.76 6.90
CA VAL A 103 5.18 -5.77 6.48
C VAL A 103 4.14 -5.58 7.58
N MET A 104 3.48 -4.43 7.59
CA MET A 104 2.27 -4.23 8.38
C MET A 104 1.06 -4.59 7.50
N ASP A 105 0.15 -5.36 8.06
CA ASP A 105 -1.15 -5.71 7.49
C ASP A 105 -2.19 -4.80 8.13
N CYS A 106 -2.75 -3.90 7.34
CA CYS A 106 -3.64 -2.86 7.80
C CYS A 106 -5.02 -3.07 7.18
N ALA A 107 -6.05 -2.91 7.99
CA ALA A 107 -7.44 -2.85 7.56
C ALA A 107 -8.06 -1.55 8.04
N VAL A 108 -8.74 -0.87 7.14
CA VAL A 108 -9.52 0.33 7.45
C VAL A 108 -10.97 0.15 7.00
N CYS A 109 -11.90 0.70 7.78
CA CYS A 109 -13.32 0.76 7.43
C CYS A 109 -13.87 2.14 7.79
N TYR A 110 -14.45 2.83 6.83
CA TYR A 110 -14.96 4.19 7.03
C TYR A 110 -16.06 4.54 6.04
N LYS A 111 -16.77 5.61 6.36
CA LYS A 111 -17.76 6.25 5.49
C LYS A 111 -17.13 7.50 4.87
N THR A 112 -17.44 7.77 3.62
CA THR A 112 -17.14 9.05 2.98
C THR A 112 -18.42 9.75 2.55
N VAL A 113 -18.36 11.08 2.51
CA VAL A 113 -19.37 11.96 1.93
C VAL A 113 -18.64 12.89 0.98
N ASN A 114 -19.01 12.85 -0.31
CA ASN A 114 -18.32 13.60 -1.37
C ASN A 114 -16.80 13.37 -1.36
N GLU A 115 -16.41 12.09 -1.28
CA GLU A 115 -15.01 11.61 -1.22
C GLU A 115 -14.20 12.00 0.04
N GLN A 116 -14.80 12.70 0.99
CA GLN A 116 -14.16 13.07 2.26
C GLN A 116 -14.54 12.07 3.35
N ILE A 117 -13.55 11.61 4.13
CA ILE A 117 -13.80 10.71 5.26
C ILE A 117 -14.67 11.43 6.30
N GLU A 118 -15.79 10.82 6.65
CA GLU A 118 -16.62 11.27 7.76
C GLU A 118 -16.03 10.74 9.07
N THR A 119 -15.80 11.64 10.03
CA THR A 119 -15.19 11.30 11.32
C THR A 119 -16.19 10.80 12.35
N THR A 120 -17.48 10.85 12.02
CA THR A 120 -18.58 10.35 12.85
C THR A 120 -19.45 9.39 12.02
N PRO A 121 -19.43 8.08 12.30
CA PRO A 121 -18.68 7.40 13.36
C PRO A 121 -17.16 7.42 13.12
N GLU A 122 -16.39 7.19 14.18
CA GLU A 122 -14.93 7.11 14.09
C GLU A 122 -14.51 6.00 13.09
N PRO A 123 -13.67 6.31 12.10
CA PRO A 123 -13.11 5.31 11.20
C PRO A 123 -12.42 4.17 11.95
N TYR A 124 -12.72 2.94 11.57
CA TYR A 124 -11.98 1.79 12.07
C TYR A 124 -10.63 1.72 11.35
N VAL A 125 -9.56 1.59 12.12
CA VAL A 125 -8.20 1.40 11.62
C VAL A 125 -7.50 0.39 12.51
N HIS A 126 -6.95 -0.65 11.90
CA HIS A 126 -6.21 -1.67 12.61
C HIS A 126 -5.02 -2.13 11.78
N CYS A 127 -3.82 -2.01 12.34
CA CYS A 127 -2.58 -2.45 11.71
C CYS A 127 -1.85 -3.45 12.60
N ILE A 128 -1.55 -4.63 12.06
CA ILE A 128 -0.77 -5.66 12.73
C ILE A 128 0.51 -5.95 11.99
N GLN A 129 1.58 -6.20 12.72
CA GLN A 129 2.82 -6.65 12.10
C GLN A 129 2.63 -8.10 11.64
N ARG A 130 2.75 -8.36 10.33
CA ARG A 130 2.65 -9.72 9.82
C ARG A 130 3.78 -10.56 10.37
N PRO A 131 3.50 -11.70 11.03
CA PRO A 131 4.56 -12.60 11.46
C PRO A 131 5.41 -13.00 10.26
N ARG A 132 6.73 -13.00 10.43
CA ARG A 132 7.57 -13.77 9.51
C ARG A 132 7.18 -15.22 9.77
N LEU A 133 6.54 -15.87 8.79
CA LEU A 133 6.34 -17.30 8.83
C LEU A 133 7.73 -17.95 8.85
N THR A 134 8.31 -18.11 10.04
CA THR A 134 9.28 -19.17 10.27
C THR A 134 8.55 -20.47 9.99
N ALA A 135 9.18 -21.41 9.29
CA ALA A 135 8.63 -22.74 9.06
C ALA A 135 8.48 -23.49 10.39
N VAL A 136 7.50 -23.11 11.18
CA VAL A 136 6.97 -23.87 12.29
C VAL A 136 5.59 -24.27 11.81
N LYS A 137 5.43 -25.59 11.62
CA LYS A 137 4.18 -26.23 11.24
C LYS A 137 3.00 -25.52 11.90
N LEU A 138 2.01 -25.17 11.09
CA LEU A 138 0.67 -24.83 11.54
C LEU A 138 0.14 -26.01 12.38
N SER A 139 0.33 -25.93 13.69
CA SER A 139 -0.52 -26.60 14.66
C SER A 139 -1.05 -25.51 15.58
N SER A 140 -2.29 -25.12 15.30
CA SER A 140 -3.27 -24.68 16.28
C SER A 140 -2.89 -23.50 17.16
N PHE A 141 -3.30 -22.29 16.75
CA PHE A 141 -3.73 -21.26 17.70
C PHE A 141 -5.11 -20.76 17.28
N TRP A 142 -6.11 -21.52 17.74
CA TRP A 142 -7.45 -21.06 18.05
C TRP A 142 -7.56 -21.13 19.58
N PHE A 143 -7.64 -19.98 20.24
CA PHE A 143 -8.31 -19.77 21.53
C PHE A 143 -8.61 -18.28 21.65
#